data_AF-A0A0C2BJJ6-F1
#
_entry.id   AF-A0A0C2BJJ6-F1
#
_cell.length_a   1.000
_cell.length_b   1.000
_cell.length_c   1.000
_cell.angle_alpha   90.00
_cell.angle_beta   90.00
_cell.angle_gamma   90.00
#
_symmetry.space_group_name_H-M   'P 1'
#
loop_
_entity.id
_entity.type
_entity.pdbx_description
1 polymer ?
#
loop_
_entity_poly.entity_id
_entity_poly.type
_entity_poly.pdbx_seq_one_letter_code
_entity_poly.pdbx_strand_id
1 'polypeptide(L)'
;MSKDCGSLALTAAIALEADFVFIPEVPPSQDWPDVLCSHLQRKRNVGSRLHIIIVSEGAADADKKPITADDIKKIIEDKLKYDVRVARLGYIQRGGRPSFLDRLLGCRMGSEAINALLRSKPASPQVLCLKGDTCTESSCSFHVFNKIQLLRTRSREGAIVKGD
;
A
#
# COMPACT_ATOMS: atom_id res chain seq x y z
N MET A 1 -8.28 4.54 -1.74
CA MET A 1 -7.02 5.22 -1.33
C MET A 1 -5.84 4.40 -1.80
N SER A 2 -4.63 4.98 -1.74
CA SER A 2 -3.37 4.28 -1.98
C SER A 2 -3.09 4.00 -3.47
N LYS A 3 -3.24 5.03 -4.32
CA LYS A 3 -3.03 4.94 -5.77
C LYS A 3 -1.56 4.74 -6.16
N ASP A 4 -0.65 5.45 -5.50
CA ASP A 4 0.79 5.40 -5.84
C ASP A 4 1.61 4.54 -4.87
N CYS A 5 1.00 4.07 -3.79
CA CYS A 5 1.68 3.29 -2.75
C CYS A 5 0.72 2.27 -2.15
N GLY A 6 1.15 1.03 -2.00
CA GLY A 6 0.41 -0.09 -1.43
C GLY A 6 0.65 -0.32 0.06
N SER A 7 1.40 0.54 0.76
CA SER A 7 1.74 0.35 2.19
C SER A 7 0.51 0.09 3.06
N LEU A 8 -0.57 0.87 2.87
CA LEU A 8 -1.81 0.67 3.61
C LEU A 8 -2.46 -0.68 3.32
N ALA A 9 -2.47 -1.11 2.06
CA ALA A 9 -3.03 -2.40 1.65
C ALA A 9 -2.20 -3.56 2.22
N LEU A 10 -0.87 -3.45 2.19
CA LEU A 10 0.04 -4.45 2.75
C LEU A 10 -0.08 -4.55 4.27
N THR A 11 -0.09 -3.43 4.98
CA THR A 11 -0.27 -3.42 6.45
C THR A 11 -1.63 -3.99 6.83
N ALA A 12 -2.69 -3.63 6.11
CA ALA A 12 -4.02 -4.22 6.32
C ALA A 12 -4.03 -5.72 6.05
N ALA A 13 -3.33 -6.19 5.02
CA ALA A 13 -3.25 -7.60 4.67
C ALA A 13 -2.57 -8.42 5.76
N ILE A 14 -1.46 -7.90 6.32
CA ILE A 14 -0.76 -8.54 7.43
C ILE A 14 -1.63 -8.56 8.68
N ALA A 15 -2.29 -7.44 9.00
CA ALA A 15 -3.12 -7.33 10.20
C ALA A 15 -4.38 -8.23 10.16
N LEU A 16 -4.91 -8.50 8.97
CA LEU A 16 -6.11 -9.31 8.75
C LEU A 16 -5.83 -10.75 8.32
N GLU A 17 -4.55 -11.13 8.19
CA GLU A 17 -4.14 -12.40 7.59
C GLU A 17 -4.83 -12.64 6.24
N ALA A 18 -4.80 -11.63 5.37
CA ALA A 18 -5.40 -11.73 4.05
C ALA A 18 -4.71 -12.82 3.22
N ASP A 19 -5.50 -13.65 2.54
CA ASP A 19 -4.98 -14.73 1.69
C ASP A 19 -4.23 -14.18 0.48
N PHE A 20 -4.63 -12.99 -0.01
CA PHE A 20 -3.99 -12.35 -1.14
C PHE A 20 -4.06 -10.82 -1.05
N VAL A 21 -3.02 -10.14 -1.53
CA VAL A 21 -2.94 -8.68 -1.57
C VAL A 21 -2.40 -8.19 -2.92
N PHE A 22 -3.03 -7.16 -3.48
CA PHE A 22 -2.58 -6.51 -4.71
C PHE A 22 -2.08 -5.10 -4.42
N ILE A 23 -0.80 -4.84 -4.69
CA ILE A 23 -0.12 -3.55 -4.48
C ILE A 23 0.58 -3.07 -5.77
N PRO A 24 0.66 -1.75 -6.02
CA PRO A 24 1.31 -1.23 -7.22
C PRO A 24 2.83 -1.45 -7.26
N GLU A 25 3.47 -1.63 -6.10
CA GLU A 25 4.93 -1.83 -6.03
C GLU A 25 5.38 -3.23 -6.46
N VAL A 26 4.49 -4.23 -6.38
CA VAL A 26 4.77 -5.63 -6.73
C VAL A 26 3.61 -6.12 -7.59
N PRO A 27 3.61 -5.78 -8.90
CA PRO A 27 2.56 -6.24 -9.80
C PRO A 27 2.64 -7.77 -9.92
N PRO A 28 1.49 -8.46 -9.97
CA PRO A 28 1.49 -9.91 -10.12
C PRO A 28 1.85 -10.29 -11.57
N SER A 29 2.21 -11.55 -11.78
CA SER A 29 2.46 -12.12 -13.12
C SER A 29 1.15 -12.37 -13.88
N GLN A 30 1.20 -12.53 -15.20
CA GLN A 30 -0.03 -12.68 -16.02
C GLN A 30 -0.89 -13.91 -15.64
N ASP A 31 -0.30 -14.93 -15.03
CA ASP A 31 -0.96 -16.13 -14.52
C ASP A 31 -1.58 -15.97 -13.12
N TRP A 32 -1.58 -14.74 -12.58
CA TRP A 32 -2.19 -14.44 -11.28
C TRP A 32 -3.62 -14.94 -11.09
N PRO A 33 -4.52 -14.98 -12.10
CA PRO A 33 -5.86 -15.50 -11.91
C PRO A 33 -5.86 -16.99 -11.52
N ASP A 34 -4.97 -17.77 -12.11
CA ASP A 34 -4.85 -19.21 -11.86
C ASP A 34 -4.14 -19.48 -10.54
N VAL A 35 -3.09 -18.69 -10.23
CA VAL A 35 -2.40 -18.74 -8.94
C VAL A 35 -3.36 -18.42 -7.79
N LEU A 36 -4.15 -17.35 -7.93
CA LEU A 36 -5.17 -16.96 -6.96
C LEU A 36 -6.20 -18.08 -6.77
N CYS A 37 -6.79 -18.58 -7.86
CA CYS A 37 -7.81 -19.61 -7.77
C CYS A 37 -7.28 -20.90 -7.11
N SER A 38 -6.07 -21.32 -7.49
CA SER A 38 -5.41 -22.49 -6.91
C SER A 38 -5.12 -22.30 -5.41
N HIS A 39 -4.71 -21.09 -5.00
CA HIS A 39 -4.46 -20.77 -3.60
C HIS A 39 -5.74 -20.86 -2.76
N LEU A 40 -6.83 -20.25 -3.24
CA LEU A 40 -8.14 -20.26 -2.56
C LEU A 40 -8.70 -21.69 -2.44
N GLN A 41 -8.59 -22.51 -3.50
CA GLN A 41 -9.00 -23.91 -3.47
C GLN A 41 -8.21 -24.71 -2.41
N ARG A 42 -6.88 -24.55 -2.38
CA ARG A 42 -6.05 -25.23 -1.37
C ARG A 42 -6.48 -24.86 0.05
N LYS A 43 -6.66 -23.57 0.32
CA LYS A 43 -7.11 -23.07 1.63
C LYS A 43 -8.48 -23.62 2.02
N ARG A 44 -9.42 -23.72 1.07
CA ARG A 44 -10.73 -24.31 1.32
C ARG A 44 -10.66 -25.81 1.59
N ASN A 45 -9.81 -26.55 0.88
CA ASN A 45 -9.60 -27.98 1.11
C ASN A 45 -9.00 -28.27 2.49
N VAL A 46 -8.20 -27.35 3.03
CA VAL A 46 -7.67 -27.42 4.40
C VAL A 46 -8.73 -27.04 5.46
N GLY A 47 -9.89 -26.52 5.03
CA GLY A 47 -11.03 -26.24 5.91
C GLY A 47 -11.33 -24.76 6.13
N SER A 48 -10.62 -23.83 5.44
CA SER A 48 -10.96 -22.42 5.52
C SER A 48 -12.36 -22.16 4.95
N ARG A 49 -13.17 -21.40 5.69
CA ARG A 49 -14.55 -21.05 5.31
C ARG A 49 -14.67 -19.68 4.68
N LEU A 50 -13.67 -18.82 4.87
CA LEU A 50 -13.68 -17.42 4.50
C LEU A 50 -12.33 -17.06 3.88
N HIS A 51 -12.38 -16.14 2.92
CA HIS A 51 -11.19 -15.63 2.25
C HIS A 51 -11.25 -14.11 2.21
N ILE A 52 -10.11 -13.48 2.51
CA ILE A 52 -9.97 -12.03 2.47
C ILE A 52 -8.93 -11.69 1.41
N ILE A 53 -9.34 -10.87 0.44
CA ILE A 53 -8.47 -10.36 -0.62
C ILE A 53 -8.47 -8.85 -0.51
N ILE A 54 -7.28 -8.25 -0.42
CA ILE A 54 -7.12 -6.80 -0.31
C ILE A 54 -6.56 -6.26 -1.62
N VAL A 55 -7.23 -5.25 -2.16
CA VAL A 55 -6.87 -4.63 -3.44
C VAL A 55 -6.61 -3.15 -3.21
N SER A 56 -5.41 -2.69 -3.53
CA SER A 56 -5.09 -1.26 -3.55
C SER A 56 -5.74 -0.57 -4.75
N GLU A 57 -6.04 0.74 -4.64
CA GLU A 57 -6.64 1.51 -5.75
C GLU A 57 -5.71 1.59 -6.97
N GLY A 58 -4.41 1.53 -6.75
CA GLY A 58 -3.38 1.52 -7.79
C GLY A 58 -2.99 0.12 -8.30
N ALA A 59 -3.68 -0.94 -7.89
CA ALA A 59 -3.34 -2.29 -8.31
C ALA A 59 -3.33 -2.41 -9.84
N ALA A 60 -2.23 -2.92 -10.37
CA ALA A 60 -2.04 -3.13 -11.79
C ALA A 60 -1.26 -4.42 -12.04
N ASP A 61 -1.50 -5.02 -13.19
CA ASP A 61 -0.78 -6.19 -13.69
C ASP A 61 0.62 -5.78 -14.22
N ALA A 62 1.46 -6.75 -14.57
CA ALA A 62 2.76 -6.53 -15.20
C ALA A 62 2.66 -5.66 -16.48
N ASP A 63 1.56 -5.81 -17.24
CA ASP A 63 1.24 -4.99 -18.42
C ASP A 63 0.72 -3.58 -18.10
N LYS A 64 0.69 -3.18 -16.82
CA LYS A 64 0.10 -1.91 -16.33
C LYS A 64 -1.41 -1.79 -16.56
N LYS A 65 -2.09 -2.92 -16.79
CA LYS A 65 -3.56 -2.95 -16.84
C LYS A 65 -4.10 -2.87 -15.41
N PRO A 66 -5.05 -1.97 -15.12
CA PRO A 66 -5.60 -1.85 -13.78
C PRO A 66 -6.33 -3.13 -13.38
N ILE A 67 -6.05 -3.64 -12.20
CA ILE A 67 -6.74 -4.79 -11.62
C ILE A 67 -7.83 -4.24 -10.70
N THR A 68 -9.10 -4.43 -11.06
CA THR A 68 -10.21 -3.97 -10.22
C THR A 68 -10.76 -5.11 -9.35
N ALA A 69 -11.39 -4.74 -8.24
CA ALA A 69 -12.07 -5.71 -7.37
C ALA A 69 -13.23 -6.43 -8.09
N ASP A 70 -13.85 -5.79 -9.09
CA ASP A 70 -14.92 -6.40 -9.88
C ASP A 70 -14.37 -7.47 -10.83
N ASP A 71 -13.16 -7.27 -11.38
CA ASP A 71 -12.51 -8.27 -12.24
C ASP A 71 -12.15 -9.52 -11.44
N ILE A 72 -11.56 -9.33 -10.25
CA ILE A 72 -11.25 -10.42 -9.32
C ILE A 72 -12.52 -11.18 -8.94
N LYS A 73 -13.59 -10.46 -8.64
CA LYS A 73 -14.90 -11.05 -8.32
C LYS A 73 -15.37 -11.97 -9.46
N LYS A 74 -15.40 -11.48 -10.69
CA LYS A 74 -15.84 -12.27 -11.87
C LYS A 74 -14.99 -13.53 -12.03
N ILE A 75 -13.67 -13.41 -11.93
CA ILE A 75 -12.75 -14.55 -12.06
C ILE A 75 -13.06 -15.64 -11.03
N ILE A 76 -13.29 -15.25 -9.78
CA ILE A 76 -13.58 -16.21 -8.70
C ILE A 76 -14.98 -16.83 -8.87
N GLU A 77 -15.99 -16.05 -9.24
CA GLU A 77 -17.35 -16.55 -9.50
C GLU A 77 -17.39 -17.49 -10.72
N ASP A 78 -16.60 -17.20 -11.75
CA ASP A 78 -16.55 -18.00 -12.97
C ASP A 78 -15.79 -19.32 -12.76
N LYS A 79 -14.60 -19.27 -12.16
CA LYS A 79 -13.73 -20.44 -11.98
C LYS A 79 -14.05 -21.28 -10.75
N LEU A 80 -14.39 -20.65 -9.63
CA LEU A 80 -14.55 -21.32 -8.32
C LEU A 80 -16.00 -21.42 -7.85
N LYS A 81 -16.90 -20.62 -8.42
CA LYS A 81 -18.32 -20.57 -8.01
C LYS A 81 -18.50 -20.22 -6.53
N TYR A 82 -17.59 -19.42 -5.96
CA TYR A 82 -17.72 -18.92 -4.59
C TYR A 82 -18.57 -17.64 -4.58
N ASP A 83 -19.34 -17.40 -3.50
CA ASP A 83 -20.02 -16.12 -3.31
C ASP A 83 -18.98 -15.05 -2.91
N VAL A 84 -18.87 -14.00 -3.73
CA VAL A 84 -17.89 -12.92 -3.54
C VAL A 84 -18.59 -11.59 -3.35
N ARG A 85 -18.25 -10.93 -2.25
CA ARG A 85 -18.73 -9.58 -1.90
C ARG A 85 -17.59 -8.58 -2.00
N VAL A 86 -17.84 -7.50 -2.74
CA VAL A 86 -16.88 -6.39 -2.90
C VAL A 86 -17.28 -5.27 -1.95
N ALA A 87 -16.35 -4.87 -1.08
CA ALA A 87 -16.51 -3.73 -0.19
C ALA A 87 -15.50 -2.63 -0.56
N ARG A 88 -15.99 -1.47 -1.01
CA ARG A 88 -15.16 -0.30 -1.31
C ARG A 88 -15.22 0.66 -0.12
N LEU A 89 -14.11 0.80 0.61
CA LEU A 89 -14.06 1.63 1.82
C LEU A 89 -14.21 3.14 1.54
N GLY A 90 -13.67 3.64 0.43
CA GLY A 90 -13.83 5.04 0.01
C GLY A 90 -13.32 6.06 1.04
N TYR A 91 -14.09 7.14 1.23
CA TYR A 91 -13.71 8.28 2.08
C TYR A 91 -13.67 7.96 3.58
N ILE A 92 -14.27 6.86 4.02
CA ILE A 92 -14.27 6.43 5.43
C ILE A 92 -12.84 6.25 5.94
N GLN A 93 -11.90 5.88 5.06
CA GLN A 93 -10.48 5.70 5.37
C GLN A 93 -9.76 7.00 5.77
N ARG A 94 -10.34 8.19 5.51
CA ARG A 94 -9.79 9.49 5.94
C ARG A 94 -10.55 10.12 7.10
N GLY A 95 -11.67 9.52 7.50
CA GLY A 95 -12.53 10.02 8.57
C GLY A 95 -12.18 9.43 9.94
N GLY A 96 -13.00 9.76 10.94
CA GLY A 96 -12.87 9.23 12.30
C GLY A 96 -11.97 10.07 13.22
N ARG A 97 -11.77 9.57 14.44
CA ARG A 97 -10.89 10.21 15.43
C ARG A 97 -9.47 9.66 15.28
N PRO A 98 -8.43 10.50 15.34
CA PRO A 98 -7.05 10.03 15.23
C PRO A 98 -6.72 9.05 16.36
N SER A 99 -5.94 8.02 16.01
CA SER A 99 -5.49 7.00 16.97
C SER A 99 -4.56 7.60 18.02
N PHE A 100 -4.29 6.87 19.11
CA PHE A 100 -3.29 7.29 20.09
C PHE A 100 -1.93 7.57 19.44
N LEU A 101 -1.51 6.68 18.52
CA LEU A 101 -0.22 6.79 17.84
C LEU A 101 -0.17 8.04 16.94
N ASP A 102 -1.23 8.34 16.19
CA ASP A 102 -1.29 9.54 15.35
C ASP A 102 -1.22 10.83 16.21
N ARG A 103 -1.91 10.83 17.36
CA ARG A 103 -1.86 11.98 18.28
C ARG A 103 -0.48 12.15 18.89
N LEU A 104 0.12 11.07 19.38
CA LEU A 104 1.45 11.09 19.98
C LEU A 104 2.50 11.55 18.95
N LEU A 105 2.43 11.01 17.73
CA LEU A 105 3.30 11.39 16.63
C LEU A 105 3.11 12.86 16.26
N GLY A 106 1.87 13.32 16.13
CA GLY A 106 1.55 14.72 15.87
C GLY A 106 2.13 15.68 16.92
N CYS A 107 1.99 15.34 18.21
CA CYS A 107 2.58 16.13 19.30
C CYS A 107 4.11 16.13 19.26
N ARG A 108 4.75 14.96 19.05
CA ARG A 108 6.21 14.84 18.97
C ARG A 108 6.77 15.62 17.78
N MET A 109 6.20 15.42 16.59
CA MET A 109 6.61 16.14 15.37
C MET A 109 6.34 17.64 15.48
N GLY A 110 5.24 18.05 16.12
CA GLY A 110 4.93 19.47 16.34
C GLY A 110 5.94 20.16 17.26
N SER A 111 6.32 19.51 18.37
CA SER A 111 7.37 20.01 19.27
C SER A 111 8.71 20.12 18.55
N GLU A 112 9.10 19.09 17.82
CA GLU A 112 10.37 19.10 17.07
C GLU A 112 10.35 20.10 15.91
N ALA A 113 9.20 20.39 15.30
CA ALA A 113 9.09 21.42 14.28
C ALA A 113 9.44 22.81 14.82
N ILE A 114 8.97 23.14 16.02
CA ILE A 114 9.29 24.40 16.68
C ILE A 114 10.79 24.45 17.03
N ASN A 115 11.31 23.38 17.61
CA ASN A 115 12.73 23.29 17.95
C ASN A 115 13.63 23.42 16.71
N ALA A 116 13.28 22.76 15.61
CA ALA A 116 13.99 22.86 14.34
C ALA A 116 13.93 24.28 13.77
N LEU A 117 12.76 24.94 13.83
CA LEU A 117 12.60 26.32 13.38
C LEU A 117 13.51 27.29 14.17
N LEU A 118 13.56 27.17 15.49
CA LEU A 118 14.40 28.02 16.34
C LEU A 118 15.90 27.79 16.11
N ARG A 119 16.31 26.56 15.79
CA ARG A 119 17.70 26.24 15.42
C ARG A 119 18.04 26.64 13.99
N SER A 120 17.04 26.79 13.13
CA SER A 120 17.25 27.01 11.70
C SER A 120 17.80 28.41 11.41
N LYS A 121 18.78 28.46 10.52
CA LYS A 121 19.24 29.69 9.84
C LYS A 121 18.41 29.87 8.55
N PRO A 122 18.43 31.03 7.87
CA PRO A 122 17.78 31.21 6.56
C PRO A 122 18.46 30.32 5.51
N ALA A 123 18.08 29.05 5.49
CA ALA A 123 18.56 28.01 4.59
C ALA A 123 17.41 27.06 4.28
N SER A 124 17.59 26.28 3.20
CA SER A 124 16.59 25.46 2.51
C SER A 124 15.53 24.77 3.39
N PRO A 125 14.28 24.64 2.90
CA PRO A 125 13.19 24.00 3.64
C PRO A 125 13.55 22.57 4.08
N GLN A 126 13.27 22.26 5.35
CA GLN A 126 13.47 20.96 5.97
C GLN A 126 12.13 20.26 6.19
N VAL A 127 12.14 18.93 6.18
CA VAL A 127 11.03 18.06 6.56
C VAL A 127 11.49 17.23 7.75
N LEU A 128 10.62 17.10 8.75
CA LEU A 128 10.85 16.21 9.88
C LEU A 128 10.34 14.82 9.57
N CYS A 129 11.19 13.83 9.85
CA CYS A 129 10.91 12.42 9.65
C CYS A 129 11.20 11.67 10.95
N LEU A 130 10.33 10.73 11.32
CA LEU A 130 10.60 9.80 12.40
C LEU A 130 11.30 8.57 11.83
N LYS A 131 12.54 8.27 12.30
CA LYS A 131 13.32 7.11 11.87
C LYS A 131 13.65 6.25 13.09
N GLY A 132 12.97 5.11 13.22
CA GLY A 132 12.94 4.40 14.51
C GLY A 132 12.19 5.27 15.53
N ASP A 133 12.76 5.46 16.72
CA ASP A 133 12.15 6.31 17.76
C ASP A 133 12.66 7.76 17.76
N THR A 134 13.59 8.11 16.88
CA THR A 134 14.20 9.45 16.84
C THR A 134 13.62 10.31 15.73
N CYS A 135 13.42 11.59 16.05
CA CYS A 135 13.07 12.60 15.05
C CYS A 135 14.33 13.08 14.34
N THR A 136 14.29 13.12 13.01
CA THR A 136 15.41 13.50 12.16
C THR A 136 14.96 14.58 11.19
N GLU A 137 15.83 15.56 10.96
CA GLU A 137 15.62 16.64 9.98
C GLU A 137 16.19 16.19 8.62
N SER A 138 15.43 16.36 7.55
CA SER A 138 15.83 16.01 6.19
C SER A 138 15.53 17.14 5.21
N SER A 139 16.46 17.46 4.32
CA SER A 139 16.26 18.52 3.32
C SER A 139 15.16 18.14 2.31
N CYS A 140 14.24 19.08 2.07
CA CYS A 140 13.06 18.86 1.22
C CYS A 140 13.42 18.73 -0.27
N SER A 141 14.35 19.57 -0.77
CA SER A 141 14.56 19.75 -2.21
C SER A 141 15.26 18.58 -2.90
N PHE A 142 16.25 17.97 -2.24
CA PHE A 142 17.11 16.99 -2.93
C PHE A 142 16.85 15.55 -2.48
N HIS A 143 16.55 15.32 -1.20
CA HIS A 143 16.55 13.96 -0.66
C HIS A 143 15.15 13.34 -0.61
N VAL A 144 14.14 14.11 -0.19
CA VAL A 144 12.77 13.59 -0.06
C VAL A 144 12.06 13.61 -1.40
N PHE A 145 12.07 14.76 -2.08
CA PHE A 145 11.33 14.91 -3.34
C PHE A 145 11.85 14.00 -4.45
N ASN A 146 13.16 14.00 -4.72
CA ASN A 146 13.74 13.12 -5.74
C ASN A 146 13.57 11.64 -5.40
N LYS A 147 13.63 11.26 -4.12
CA LYS A 147 13.44 9.86 -3.72
C LYS A 147 12.00 9.41 -3.90
N ILE A 148 11.02 10.26 -3.63
CA ILE A 148 9.61 9.98 -3.92
C ILE A 148 9.39 9.87 -5.44
N GLN A 149 9.99 10.76 -6.24
CA GLN A 149 9.91 10.68 -7.70
C GLN A 149 10.60 9.41 -8.23
N LEU A 150 11.79 9.06 -7.71
CA LEU A 150 12.51 7.83 -8.04
C LEU A 150 11.73 6.57 -7.65
N LEU A 151 11.06 6.55 -6.50
CA LEU A 151 10.22 5.42 -6.10
C LEU A 151 8.99 5.33 -7.00
N ARG A 152 8.42 6.46 -7.41
CA ARG A 152 7.33 6.50 -8.40
C ARG A 152 7.79 6.04 -9.79
N THR A 153 8.99 6.42 -10.24
CA THR A 153 9.53 5.95 -11.53
C THR A 153 9.95 4.49 -11.46
N ARG A 154 10.58 4.03 -10.37
CA ARG A 154 10.91 2.60 -10.18
C ARG A 154 9.68 1.71 -10.05
N SER A 155 8.61 2.16 -9.39
CA SER A 155 7.32 1.43 -9.43
C SER A 155 6.73 1.40 -10.85
N ARG A 156 7.02 2.41 -11.69
CA ARG A 156 6.62 2.44 -13.11
C ARG A 156 7.55 1.70 -14.07
N GLU A 157 8.82 1.53 -13.73
CA GLU A 157 9.88 0.93 -14.56
C GLU A 157 10.24 -0.50 -14.15
N GLY A 158 10.02 -0.87 -12.88
CA GLY A 158 10.29 -2.20 -12.31
C GLY A 158 9.42 -3.33 -12.86
N ALA A 159 8.47 -3.02 -13.75
CA ALA A 159 7.77 -4.00 -14.59
C ALA A 159 8.62 -4.45 -15.81
N ILE A 160 9.81 -3.89 -16.02
CA ILE A 160 10.74 -4.25 -17.10
C ILE A 160 12.10 -4.63 -16.49
N VAL A 161 12.14 -5.74 -15.75
CA VAL A 161 13.40 -6.50 -15.64
C VAL A 161 13.10 -7.93 -16.05
N LYS A 162 13.80 -8.32 -17.11
CA LYS A 162 13.67 -9.50 -17.94
C LYS A 162 13.81 -10.78 -17.12
N GLY A 163 13.06 -11.80 -17.54
CA GLY A 163 13.53 -13.17 -17.41
C GLY A 163 14.79 -13.32 -18.26
N ASP A 164 15.84 -13.81 -17.61
CA ASP A 164 16.89 -14.66 -18.16
C ASP A 164 17.14 -15.75 -17.11
#